data_AF-A0A7Z8QU59-F1
#
_entry.id   AF-A0A7Z8QU59-F1
#
_cell.length_a   1.000
_cell.length_b   1.000
_cell.length_c   1.000
_cell.angle_alpha   90.00
_cell.angle_beta   90.00
_cell.angle_gamma   90.00
#
_symmetry.space_group_name_H-M   'P 1'
#
loop_
_entity.id
_entity.type
_entity.pdbx_description
1 polymer ?
#
loop_
_entity_poly.entity_id
_entity_poly.type
_entity_poly.pdbx_seq_one_letter_code
_entity_poly.pdbx_strand_id
1 'polypeptide(L)' 'MMKPLLEQLKKRRLALGLKQKEMLLRIGVSRQQYQHLESKGNPRLNTLELIVKGLKSDRRAM' A
#
# COMPACT_ATOMS: atom_id res chain seq x y z
N MET A 1 -17.58 -3.23 13.01
CA MET A 1 -17.19 -4.05 11.84
C MET A 1 -15.79 -3.65 11.39
N MET A 2 -14.88 -4.62 11.21
CA MET A 2 -13.56 -4.36 10.62
C MET A 2 -13.75 -3.79 9.21
N LYS A 3 -13.17 -2.61 8.95
CA LYS A 3 -13.17 -2.03 7.60
C LYS A 3 -12.36 -2.95 6.67
N PRO A 4 -12.79 -3.18 5.42
CA PRO A 4 -12.04 -4.01 4.48
C PRO A 4 -10.57 -3.60 4.45
N LEU A 5 -9.65 -4.57 4.44
CA LEU A 5 -8.20 -4.34 4.51
C LEU A 5 -7.71 -3.29 3.49
N LEU A 6 -8.32 -3.29 2.30
CA LEU A 6 -8.05 -2.33 1.22
C LEU A 6 -8.34 -0.88 1.62
N GLU A 7 -9.43 -0.65 2.33
CA GLU A 7 -9.79 0.68 2.84
C GLU A 7 -8.79 1.16 3.89
N GLN A 8 -8.24 0.23 4.68
CA GLN A 8 -7.18 0.56 5.66
C GLN A 8 -5.87 0.93 4.96
N LEU A 9 -5.48 0.16 3.93
CA LEU A 9 -4.30 0.44 3.12
C LEU A 9 -4.40 1.78 2.38
N LYS A 10 -5.55 2.06 1.77
CA LYS A 10 -5.82 3.34 1.10
C LYS A 10 -5.71 4.51 2.07
N LYS A 11 -6.32 4.40 3.26
CA LYS A 11 -6.22 5.43 4.30
C LYS A 11 -4.79 5.65 4.79
N ARG A 12 -4.02 4.57 4.99
CA ARG A 12 -2.62 4.67 5.40
C ARG A 12 -1.77 5.33 4.31
N ARG A 13 -1.96 4.98 3.03
CA ARG A 13 -1.28 5.64 1.90
C ARG A 13 -1.57 7.14 1.88
N LEU A 14 -2.84 7.52 2.02
CA LEU A 14 -3.25 8.93 2.03
C LEU A 14 -2.70 9.69 3.24
N ALA A 15 -2.70 9.08 4.43
CA ALA A 15 -2.12 9.67 5.64
C ALA A 15 -0.60 9.93 5.52
N LEU A 16 0.10 9.17 4.67
CA LEU A 16 1.52 9.36 4.37
C LEU A 16 1.77 10.31 3.20
N GLY A 17 0.73 10.95 2.64
CA GLY A 17 0.85 11.87 1.51
C GLY A 17 1.22 11.19 0.17
N LEU A 18 1.12 9.86 0.10
CA LEU A 18 1.63 9.10 -1.04
C LEU A 18 0.64 9.02 -2.19
N LYS A 19 1.14 9.22 -3.41
CA LYS A 19 0.44 8.91 -4.65
C LYS A 19 0.67 7.45 -5.02
N GLN A 20 -0.30 6.83 -5.69
CA GLN A 20 -0.22 5.43 -6.13
C GLN A 20 1.03 5.14 -6.99
N LYS A 21 1.48 6.11 -7.79
CA LYS A 21 2.69 5.97 -8.64
C LYS A 21 3.99 5.83 -7.84
N GLU A 22 4.02 6.32 -6.62
CA GLU A 22 5.20 6.29 -5.75
C GLU A 22 5.37 4.93 -5.06
N MET A 23 4.33 4.08 -5.12
CA MET A 23 4.37 2.75 -4.54
C MET A 23 5.36 1.83 -5.26
N LEU A 24 5.66 2.07 -6.54
CA LEU A 24 6.70 1.32 -7.26
C LEU A 24 8.07 1.47 -6.58
N LEU A 25 8.44 2.69 -6.22
CA LEU A 25 9.73 2.98 -5.59
C LEU A 25 9.79 2.53 -4.13
N ARG A 26 8.64 2.48 -3.43
CA ARG A 26 8.60 2.12 -2.00
C ARG A 26 8.49 0.63 -1.75
N ILE A 27 7.76 -0.10 -2.60
CA ILE A 27 7.40 -1.51 -2.35
C ILE A 27 7.54 -2.40 -3.59
N GLY A 28 8.05 -1.87 -4.71
CA GLY A 28 8.23 -2.64 -5.94
C GLY A 28 6.92 -2.96 -6.67
N VAL A 29 5.82 -2.28 -6.36
CA VAL A 29 4.50 -2.54 -6.97
C VAL A 29 4.16 -1.44 -7.98
N SER A 30 3.88 -1.84 -9.22
CA SER A 30 3.51 -0.87 -10.27
C SER A 30 2.21 -0.16 -9.93
N ARG A 31 2.00 1.04 -10.49
CA ARG A 31 0.77 1.81 -10.29
C ARG A 31 -0.49 1.00 -10.64
N GLN A 32 -0.46 0.26 -11.76
CA GLN A 32 -1.61 -0.55 -12.21
C GLN A 32 -1.91 -1.71 -11.25
N GLN A 33 -0.87 -2.40 -10.77
CA GLN A 33 -1.02 -3.45 -9.77
C GLN A 33 -1.59 -2.89 -8.46
N TYR A 34 -1.10 -1.72 -8.04
CA TYR A 34 -1.58 -1.05 -6.85
C TYR A 34 -3.03 -0.56 -6.98
N GLN A 35 -3.41 -0.04 -8.16
CA GLN A 35 -4.79 0.37 -8.45
C GLN A 35 -5.74 -0.84 -8.46
N HIS A 36 -5.32 -1.96 -9.05
CA HIS A 36 -6.10 -3.20 -9.02
C HIS A 36 -6.31 -3.71 -7.59
N LEU A 37 -5.29 -3.57 -6.73
CA LEU A 37 -5.36 -3.83 -5.30
C LEU A 37 -6.42 -2.97 -4.61
N GLU A 38 -6.38 -1.64 -4.81
CA GLU A 38 -7.37 -0.73 -4.21
C GLU A 38 -8.79 -0.90 -4.77
N SER A 39 -8.96 -1.41 -6.00
CA SER A 39 -10.28 -1.50 -6.67
C SER A 39 -10.95 -2.87 -6.66
N LYS A 40 -10.19 -3.98 -6.72
CA LYS A 40 -10.75 -5.33 -6.90
C LYS A 40 -10.33 -6.37 -5.85
N GLY A 41 -9.38 -6.03 -4.98
CA GLY A 41 -9.14 -6.82 -3.77
C GLY A 41 -8.58 -8.21 -3.97
N ASN A 42 -7.61 -8.38 -4.88
CA ASN A 42 -6.86 -9.64 -4.97
C ASN A 42 -5.36 -9.45 -4.66
N PRO A 43 -4.97 -9.29 -3.39
CA PRO A 43 -3.58 -9.42 -3.02
C PRO A 43 -3.21 -10.89 -2.96
N ARG A 44 -2.21 -11.31 -3.75
CA ARG A 44 -1.41 -12.45 -3.33
C ARG A 44 -0.74 -12.09 -2.00
N LEU A 45 -0.58 -13.05 -1.09
CA LEU A 45 -0.04 -12.85 0.26
C LEU A 45 1.26 -12.02 0.23
N ASN A 46 2.15 -12.30 -0.73
CA ASN A 46 3.41 -11.58 -0.93
C ASN A 46 3.23 -10.08 -1.21
N THR A 47 2.16 -9.66 -1.89
CA THR A 47 1.91 -8.23 -2.15
C THR A 47 1.46 -7.51 -0.88
N LEU A 48 0.69 -8.17 0.00
CA LEU A 48 0.36 -7.61 1.31
C LEU A 48 1.59 -7.50 2.20
N GLU A 49 2.46 -8.51 2.20
CA GLU A 49 3.69 -8.47 2.98
C GLU A 49 4.63 -7.34 2.54
N LEU A 50 4.78 -7.12 1.23
CA LEU A 50 5.57 -6.02 0.69
C LEU A 50 4.98 -4.65 1.04
N ILE A 51 3.65 -4.50 0.96
CA ILE A 51 2.95 -3.28 1.38
C ILE A 51 3.14 -3.03 2.87
N VAL A 52 2.96 -4.04 3.72
CA VAL A 52 3.16 -3.93 5.16
C VAL A 52 4.62 -3.59 5.49
N LYS A 53 5.60 -4.22 4.83
CA LYS A 53 7.02 -3.89 4.99
C LYS A 53 7.30 -2.43 4.61
N GLY A 54 6.80 -1.94 3.47
CA GLY A 54 7.01 -0.55 3.06
C GLY A 54 6.26 0.49 3.90
N LEU A 55 5.12 0.12 4.49
CA LEU A 55 4.33 1.01 5.36
C LEU A 55 4.78 0.99 6.83
N LYS A 56 5.47 -0.07 7.27
CA LYS A 56 6.11 -0.18 8.60
C LYS A 56 7.49 0.46 8.65
N SER A 57 8.15 0.66 7.51
CA SER A 57 9.39 1.44 7.41
C SER A 57 9.09 2.93 7.62
N ASP A 58 8.72 3.27 8.85
CA ASP A 58 8.69 4.62 9.37
C ASP A 58 10.14 5.07 9.54
N ARG A 59 10.78 5.46 8.43
CA ARG A 59 12.05 6.17 8.50
C ARG A 59 11.71 7.59 8.97
N ARG A 60 11.64 7.78 10.29
CA ARG A 60 12.08 9.03 10.91
C ARG A 60 13.53 9.22 10.47
N ALA A 61 13.72 9.84 9.32
CA ALA A 61 14.96 10.54 9.03
C ALA A 61 14.91 11.79 9.91
N MET A 62 15.59 11.66 11.05
CA MET A 62 16.09 12.78 11.82
C MET A 62 17.20 13.47 11.05
#